data_AF-A0A7R9E464-F1
#
_entry.id   AF-A0A7R9E464-F1
#
_cell.length_a   1.000
_cell.length_b   1.000
_cell.length_c   1.000
_cell.angle_alpha   90.00
_cell.angle_beta   90.00
_cell.angle_gamma   90.00
#
_symmetry.space_group_name_H-M   'P 1'
#
loop_
_entity.id
_entity.type
_entity.pdbx_description
1 polymer ?
#
loop_
_entity_poly.entity_id
_entity_poly.type
_entity_poly.pdbx_seq_one_letter_code
_entity_poly.pdbx_strand_id
1 'polypeptide(L)'
;MLITEDNKREDRKKLCDEDAMRKIKQLEEQAYQLQKQVATQKQVDGSWTSSNFNLMRPFEEEALLNEMEVTGQAFEDMQEQNSRLIQQLREKDDANFKLMTERIKTNQLNKLAREEKDVLKEQVATLTTQVEATNIVVRKLEEKERILQNSLATVEKELALRQQAMEMHKRKAIESAQSAADLKLHLDECQPFLQRFQTSKPMTPYLFEAVEKLLRYLMNRCVKPDLMKCTGPKLLSIDTKKSENLILSKNIDIGFATKRLLGETAITVTERQKLEFIHECRSMLTTMIAKLQEKSPLKQKAVRGLSSLDPCVIQHSPQLAQKRFSFLLEELNHANIINDVLAENAKKEYLHFCNLKKSELQEIFRPCDQFSDEVGLDTIYGSFLIGEANYKHLWEVIKICLVLSHGNATVEGGFSVNKSLLVENMHEKTVIAQRHIHDEIQEAGGIKNIHISKKMLDYVRGARKRYHEYLEMKKQEKSEKDKKKAEKRKLDIQVKDLEGERKKLMMATEEKREAIDVELQELKKKQASLY
;
A
#
# COMPACT_ATOMS: atom_id res chain seq x y z
N MET A 1 -2.46 -42.99 -70.53
CA MET A 1 -3.27 -44.23 -70.53
C MET A 1 -4.64 -44.04 -71.19
N LEU A 2 -5.37 -42.93 -71.01
CA LEU A 2 -6.69 -42.74 -71.64
C LEU A 2 -6.67 -42.81 -73.18
N ILE A 3 -5.73 -42.11 -73.84
CA ILE A 3 -5.59 -42.08 -75.32
C ILE A 3 -5.48 -43.49 -75.94
N THR A 4 -4.94 -44.47 -75.20
CA THR A 4 -4.75 -45.84 -75.69
C THR A 4 -5.99 -46.75 -75.58
N GLU A 5 -7.09 -46.29 -74.96
CA GLU A 5 -8.37 -47.02 -74.94
C GLU A 5 -9.33 -46.54 -76.03
N ASP A 6 -9.41 -45.24 -76.30
CA ASP A 6 -10.31 -44.70 -77.33
C ASP A 6 -9.87 -45.11 -78.75
N ASN A 7 -8.57 -45.12 -79.06
CA ASN A 7 -8.07 -45.67 -80.34
C ASN A 7 -8.50 -47.14 -80.53
N LYS A 8 -8.43 -47.97 -79.46
CA LYS A 8 -8.87 -49.37 -79.50
C LYS A 8 -10.39 -49.53 -79.65
N ARG A 9 -11.17 -48.50 -79.31
CA ARG A 9 -12.62 -48.44 -79.60
C ARG A 9 -12.90 -48.05 -81.04
N GLU A 10 -12.19 -47.06 -81.57
CA GLU A 10 -12.33 -46.68 -82.99
C GLU A 10 -11.95 -47.82 -83.93
N ASP A 11 -10.80 -48.47 -83.70
CA ASP A 11 -10.31 -49.54 -84.59
C ASP A 11 -11.26 -50.75 -84.59
N ARG A 12 -11.81 -51.10 -83.42
CA ARG A 12 -12.87 -52.13 -83.34
C ARG A 12 -14.15 -51.74 -84.07
N LYS A 13 -14.50 -50.45 -84.10
CA LYS A 13 -15.69 -49.97 -84.80
C LYS A 13 -15.49 -50.03 -86.32
N LYS A 14 -14.36 -49.50 -86.81
CA LYS A 14 -13.93 -49.56 -88.21
C LYS A 14 -13.91 -51.00 -88.74
N LEU A 15 -13.42 -51.97 -87.95
CA LEU A 15 -13.37 -53.37 -88.35
C LEU A 15 -14.78 -53.99 -88.55
N CYS A 16 -15.74 -53.68 -87.66
CA CYS A 16 -17.13 -54.10 -87.84
C CYS A 16 -17.78 -53.45 -89.06
N ASP A 17 -17.52 -52.16 -89.31
CA ASP A 17 -18.06 -51.44 -90.46
C ASP A 17 -17.49 -51.98 -91.80
N GLU A 18 -16.20 -52.39 -91.84
CA GLU A 18 -15.61 -53.09 -92.99
C GLU A 18 -16.24 -54.46 -93.26
N ASP A 19 -16.38 -55.31 -92.24
CA ASP A 19 -16.97 -56.66 -92.44
C ASP A 19 -18.47 -56.57 -92.78
N ALA A 20 -19.19 -55.57 -92.29
CA ALA A 20 -20.56 -55.27 -92.73
C ALA A 20 -20.59 -54.88 -94.23
N MET A 21 -19.71 -53.98 -94.67
CA MET A 21 -19.59 -53.58 -96.09
C MET A 21 -19.22 -54.75 -97.00
N ARG A 22 -18.30 -55.64 -96.58
CA ARG A 22 -17.96 -56.86 -97.34
C ARG A 22 -19.17 -57.78 -97.48
N LYS A 23 -19.98 -57.93 -96.42
CA LYS A 23 -21.15 -58.81 -96.41
C LYS A 23 -22.32 -58.24 -97.24
N ILE A 24 -22.51 -56.93 -97.24
CA ILE A 24 -23.44 -56.25 -98.17
C ILE A 24 -23.01 -56.54 -99.62
N LYS A 25 -21.74 -56.30 -99.96
CA LYS A 25 -21.24 -56.52 -101.32
C LYS A 25 -21.37 -57.96 -101.81
N GLN A 26 -21.16 -58.95 -100.92
CA GLN A 26 -21.42 -60.36 -101.24
C GLN A 26 -22.89 -60.66 -101.52
N LEU A 27 -23.83 -60.03 -100.80
CA LEU A 27 -25.27 -60.18 -101.03
C LEU A 27 -25.72 -59.49 -102.32
N GLU A 28 -25.16 -58.32 -102.64
CA GLU A 28 -25.38 -57.62 -103.93
C GLU A 28 -24.90 -58.47 -105.11
N GLU A 29 -23.72 -59.10 -104.98
CA GLU A 29 -23.15 -59.94 -106.04
C GLU A 29 -23.90 -61.28 -106.18
N GLN A 30 -24.44 -61.84 -105.10
CA GLN A 30 -25.40 -62.96 -105.15
C GLN A 30 -26.72 -62.55 -105.82
N ALA A 31 -27.28 -61.38 -105.49
CA ALA A 31 -28.50 -60.86 -106.12
C ALA A 31 -28.29 -60.64 -107.64
N TYR A 32 -27.14 -60.11 -108.05
CA TYR A 32 -26.77 -59.95 -109.45
C TYR A 32 -26.65 -61.30 -110.20
N GLN A 33 -26.08 -62.33 -109.56
CA GLN A 33 -26.03 -63.68 -110.14
C GLN A 33 -27.42 -64.32 -110.27
N LEU A 34 -28.29 -64.18 -109.26
CA LEU A 34 -29.67 -64.67 -109.32
C LEU A 34 -30.49 -63.94 -110.41
N GLN A 35 -30.38 -62.62 -110.49
CA GLN A 35 -31.05 -61.82 -111.52
C GLN A 35 -30.55 -62.17 -112.93
N LYS A 36 -29.26 -62.52 -113.08
CA LYS A 36 -28.69 -63.03 -114.34
C LYS A 36 -29.22 -64.43 -114.68
N GLN A 37 -29.38 -65.33 -113.71
CA GLN A 37 -29.98 -66.66 -113.93
C GLN A 37 -31.43 -66.55 -114.41
N VAL A 38 -32.25 -65.71 -113.78
CA VAL A 38 -33.63 -65.43 -114.20
C VAL A 38 -33.67 -64.84 -115.62
N ALA A 39 -32.74 -63.95 -115.97
CA ALA A 39 -32.66 -63.38 -117.32
C ALA A 39 -32.24 -64.38 -118.42
N THR A 40 -31.57 -65.47 -118.08
CA THR A 40 -31.18 -66.52 -119.03
C THR A 40 -32.23 -67.61 -119.27
N GLN A 41 -33.35 -67.60 -118.55
CA GLN A 41 -34.38 -68.65 -118.68
C GLN A 41 -35.60 -68.14 -119.49
N LYS A 42 -35.44 -68.09 -120.82
CA LYS A 42 -36.52 -67.77 -121.77
C LYS A 42 -36.88 -68.95 -122.66
N GLN A 43 -38.19 -69.25 -122.71
CA GLN A 43 -38.92 -69.88 -123.83
C GLN A 43 -38.47 -71.29 -124.29
N VAL A 44 -38.94 -72.32 -123.57
CA VAL A 44 -39.16 -73.71 -124.05
C VAL A 44 -40.38 -74.26 -123.27
N ASP A 45 -41.45 -74.83 -123.83
CA ASP A 45 -41.87 -74.84 -125.25
C ASP A 45 -43.32 -74.29 -125.40
N GLY A 46 -44.46 -75.01 -125.49
CA GLY A 46 -44.74 -76.46 -125.49
C GLY A 46 -46.19 -76.87 -125.84
N SER A 47 -47.05 -75.91 -126.23
CA SER A 47 -48.21 -76.06 -127.13
C SER A 47 -48.81 -77.45 -127.37
N TRP A 48 -50.02 -77.69 -126.84
CA TRP A 48 -50.97 -78.65 -127.41
C TRP A 48 -52.32 -77.97 -127.69
N THR A 49 -52.86 -78.21 -128.89
CA THR A 49 -54.07 -77.58 -129.42
C THR A 49 -55.07 -78.61 -129.94
N SER A 50 -56.35 -78.23 -129.93
CA SER A 50 -57.46 -78.80 -130.72
C SER A 50 -58.02 -80.20 -130.38
N SER A 51 -59.25 -80.15 -129.84
CA SER A 51 -60.49 -80.64 -130.50
C SER A 51 -61.08 -82.00 -130.14
N ASN A 52 -62.33 -81.93 -129.65
CA ASN A 52 -63.45 -82.88 -129.85
C ASN A 52 -63.31 -84.29 -129.18
N PHE A 53 -64.36 -84.95 -128.68
CA PHE A 53 -65.81 -84.80 -128.89
C PHE A 53 -66.62 -85.44 -127.72
N ASN A 54 -67.85 -84.97 -127.48
CA ASN A 54 -68.96 -85.63 -126.75
C ASN A 54 -68.81 -86.19 -125.29
N LEU A 55 -69.54 -85.51 -124.38
CA LEU A 55 -70.59 -86.03 -123.48
C LEU A 55 -70.22 -86.79 -122.17
N MET A 56 -70.69 -86.20 -121.04
CA MET A 56 -70.79 -86.75 -119.65
C MET A 56 -69.44 -87.00 -118.91
N ARG A 57 -69.24 -86.68 -117.62
CA ARG A 57 -70.10 -86.11 -116.53
C ARG A 57 -69.29 -85.06 -115.72
N PRO A 58 -69.93 -84.15 -114.97
CA PRO A 58 -69.22 -83.20 -114.09
C PRO A 58 -68.79 -83.84 -112.75
N PHE A 59 -67.58 -83.52 -112.26
CA PHE A 59 -67.22 -83.55 -110.82
C PHE A 59 -65.85 -82.93 -110.43
N GLU A 60 -65.00 -82.47 -111.37
CA GLU A 60 -63.57 -82.20 -111.07
C GLU A 60 -63.12 -80.72 -111.04
N GLU A 61 -63.89 -79.76 -111.57
CA GLU A 61 -63.49 -78.32 -111.59
C GLU A 61 -63.38 -77.68 -110.20
N GLU A 62 -64.09 -78.21 -109.21
CA GLU A 62 -64.13 -77.68 -107.83
C GLU A 62 -62.82 -77.92 -107.07
N ALA A 63 -62.02 -78.93 -107.45
CA ALA A 63 -60.79 -79.28 -106.74
C ALA A 63 -59.64 -78.27 -106.99
N LEU A 64 -59.43 -77.85 -108.25
CA LEU A 64 -58.33 -76.96 -108.64
C LEU A 64 -58.49 -75.53 -108.12
N LEU A 65 -59.74 -75.07 -107.93
CA LEU A 65 -60.02 -73.79 -107.28
C LEU A 65 -59.63 -73.82 -105.79
N ASN A 66 -60.00 -74.88 -105.08
CA ASN A 66 -59.63 -75.08 -103.66
C ASN A 66 -58.10 -75.12 -103.45
N GLU A 67 -57.34 -75.82 -104.30
CA GLU A 67 -55.87 -75.86 -104.15
C GLU A 67 -55.21 -74.48 -104.35
N MET A 68 -55.73 -73.65 -105.27
CA MET A 68 -55.23 -72.29 -105.48
C MET A 68 -55.55 -71.37 -104.28
N GLU A 69 -56.75 -71.50 -103.71
CA GLU A 69 -57.16 -70.74 -102.51
C GLU A 69 -56.33 -71.12 -101.28
N VAL A 70 -56.14 -72.43 -101.02
CA VAL A 70 -55.28 -72.93 -99.94
C VAL A 70 -53.83 -72.47 -100.09
N THR A 71 -53.28 -72.48 -101.32
CA THR A 71 -51.91 -72.03 -101.56
C THR A 71 -51.75 -70.51 -101.41
N GLY A 72 -52.77 -69.73 -101.79
CA GLY A 72 -52.83 -68.30 -101.53
C GLY A 72 -52.86 -67.98 -100.03
N GLN A 73 -53.75 -68.64 -99.29
CA GLN A 73 -53.88 -68.47 -97.83
C GLN A 73 -52.57 -68.79 -97.10
N ALA A 74 -51.89 -69.89 -97.47
CA ALA A 74 -50.61 -70.24 -96.87
C ALA A 74 -49.50 -69.19 -97.11
N PHE A 75 -49.58 -68.44 -98.22
CA PHE A 75 -48.64 -67.36 -98.52
C PHE A 75 -49.00 -66.06 -97.77
N GLU A 76 -50.29 -65.72 -97.66
CA GLU A 76 -50.75 -64.60 -96.82
C GLU A 76 -50.42 -64.84 -95.34
N ASP A 77 -50.69 -66.04 -94.80
CA ASP A 77 -50.37 -66.43 -93.43
C ASP A 77 -48.87 -66.27 -93.14
N MET A 78 -48.01 -66.72 -94.06
CA MET A 78 -46.54 -66.58 -93.95
C MET A 78 -46.10 -65.11 -94.06
N GLN A 79 -46.73 -64.31 -94.93
CA GLN A 79 -46.43 -62.89 -95.08
C GLN A 79 -46.88 -62.09 -93.84
N GLU A 80 -48.02 -62.42 -93.25
CA GLU A 80 -48.49 -61.83 -91.99
C GLU A 80 -47.60 -62.27 -90.82
N GLN A 81 -47.15 -63.53 -90.78
CA GLN A 81 -46.18 -64.01 -89.80
C GLN A 81 -44.85 -63.24 -89.89
N ASN A 82 -44.34 -62.98 -91.10
CA ASN A 82 -43.15 -62.15 -91.30
C ASN A 82 -43.39 -60.70 -90.85
N SER A 83 -44.55 -60.12 -91.16
CA SER A 83 -44.94 -58.78 -90.69
C SER A 83 -44.95 -58.70 -89.15
N ARG A 84 -45.60 -59.67 -88.49
CA ARG A 84 -45.63 -59.82 -87.02
C ARG A 84 -44.23 -59.96 -86.42
N LEU A 85 -43.33 -60.75 -87.04
CA LEU A 85 -41.94 -60.92 -86.58
C LEU A 85 -41.11 -59.63 -86.72
N ILE A 86 -41.26 -58.89 -87.83
CA ILE A 86 -40.60 -57.60 -88.03
C ILE A 86 -41.12 -56.57 -87.01
N GLN A 87 -42.41 -56.58 -86.70
CA GLN A 87 -42.98 -55.72 -85.67
C GLN A 87 -42.47 -56.08 -84.27
N GLN A 88 -42.42 -57.37 -83.90
CA GLN A 88 -41.85 -57.82 -82.62
C GLN A 88 -40.37 -57.44 -82.45
N LEU A 89 -39.58 -57.48 -83.54
CA LEU A 89 -38.19 -57.00 -83.50
C LEU A 89 -38.11 -55.49 -83.26
N ARG A 90 -38.94 -54.69 -83.95
CA ARG A 90 -39.01 -53.23 -83.72
C ARG A 90 -39.42 -52.92 -82.28
N GLU A 91 -40.48 -53.53 -81.77
CA GLU A 91 -40.98 -53.33 -80.40
C GLU A 91 -39.93 -53.72 -79.34
N LYS A 92 -39.18 -54.80 -79.59
CA LYS A 92 -38.06 -55.24 -78.74
C LYS A 92 -36.89 -54.27 -78.77
N ASP A 93 -36.53 -53.73 -79.92
CA ASP A 93 -35.45 -52.75 -80.02
C ASP A 93 -35.84 -51.38 -79.45
N ASP A 94 -37.11 -50.98 -79.59
CA ASP A 94 -37.69 -49.82 -78.91
C ASP A 94 -37.64 -49.98 -77.38
N ALA A 95 -37.94 -51.17 -76.86
CA ALA A 95 -37.79 -51.51 -75.45
C ALA A 95 -36.32 -51.49 -75.01
N ASN A 96 -35.39 -52.04 -75.81
CA ASN A 96 -33.96 -51.97 -75.55
C ASN A 96 -33.45 -50.52 -75.52
N PHE A 97 -33.89 -49.65 -76.44
CA PHE A 97 -33.53 -48.23 -76.46
C PHE A 97 -34.05 -47.48 -75.24
N LYS A 98 -35.28 -47.76 -74.80
CA LYS A 98 -35.86 -47.20 -73.57
C LYS A 98 -35.03 -47.64 -72.34
N LEU A 99 -34.78 -48.93 -72.17
CA LEU A 99 -33.95 -49.48 -71.07
C LEU A 99 -32.51 -48.95 -71.09
N MET A 100 -31.89 -48.81 -72.27
CA MET A 100 -30.55 -48.21 -72.40
C MET A 100 -30.55 -46.74 -72.00
N THR A 101 -31.57 -45.98 -72.41
CA THR A 101 -31.74 -44.56 -72.06
C THR A 101 -31.96 -44.38 -70.56
N GLU A 102 -32.80 -45.21 -69.94
CA GLU A 102 -33.00 -45.22 -68.49
C GLU A 102 -31.73 -45.62 -67.73
N ARG A 103 -30.99 -46.61 -68.21
CA ARG A 103 -29.69 -47.01 -67.64
C ARG A 103 -28.67 -45.87 -67.69
N ILE A 104 -28.62 -45.10 -68.77
CA ILE A 104 -27.76 -43.92 -68.89
C ILE A 104 -28.18 -42.83 -67.88
N LYS A 105 -29.48 -42.47 -67.82
CA LYS A 105 -30.03 -41.50 -66.86
C LYS A 105 -29.77 -41.92 -65.40
N THR A 106 -29.99 -43.20 -65.09
CA THR A 106 -29.78 -43.78 -63.75
C THR A 106 -28.29 -43.78 -63.38
N ASN A 107 -27.38 -44.03 -64.33
CA ASN A 107 -25.95 -43.91 -64.09
C ASN A 107 -25.51 -42.46 -63.89
N GLN A 108 -26.09 -41.48 -64.60
CA GLN A 108 -25.83 -40.05 -64.40
C GLN A 108 -26.33 -39.58 -63.02
N LEU A 109 -27.56 -39.95 -62.63
CA LEU A 109 -28.10 -39.67 -61.29
C LEU A 109 -27.25 -40.30 -60.18
N ASN A 110 -26.87 -41.58 -60.33
CA ASN A 110 -25.96 -42.25 -59.38
C ASN A 110 -24.56 -41.64 -59.33
N LYS A 111 -24.10 -40.97 -60.39
CA LYS A 111 -22.85 -40.21 -60.38
C LYS A 111 -23.02 -38.91 -59.60
N LEU A 112 -24.01 -38.09 -59.95
CA LEU A 112 -24.29 -36.82 -59.27
C LEU A 112 -24.54 -37.00 -57.77
N ALA A 113 -25.36 -37.98 -57.38
CA ALA A 113 -25.63 -38.29 -55.97
C ALA A 113 -24.40 -38.81 -55.20
N ARG A 114 -23.34 -39.28 -55.88
CA ARG A 114 -22.04 -39.57 -55.24
C ARG A 114 -21.21 -38.31 -55.09
N GLU A 115 -21.15 -37.48 -56.13
CA GLU A 115 -20.43 -36.20 -56.11
C GLU A 115 -21.01 -35.25 -55.03
N GLU A 116 -22.34 -35.12 -54.94
CA GLU A 116 -23.03 -34.41 -53.86
C GLU A 116 -22.72 -35.00 -52.47
N LYS A 117 -22.79 -36.34 -52.33
CA LYS A 117 -22.48 -37.03 -51.07
C LYS A 117 -21.03 -36.80 -50.62
N ASP A 118 -20.08 -36.75 -51.55
CA ASP A 118 -18.67 -36.55 -51.23
C ASP A 118 -18.36 -35.09 -50.90
N VAL A 119 -18.98 -34.12 -51.58
CA VAL A 119 -18.96 -32.69 -51.16
C VAL A 119 -19.57 -32.49 -49.77
N LEU A 120 -20.69 -33.15 -49.46
CA LEU A 120 -21.32 -33.08 -48.14
C LEU A 120 -20.42 -33.65 -47.04
N LYS A 121 -19.64 -34.72 -47.29
CA LYS A 121 -18.63 -35.21 -46.34
C LYS A 121 -17.55 -34.16 -46.08
N GLU A 122 -17.05 -33.51 -47.13
CA GLU A 122 -15.98 -32.51 -47.03
C GLU A 122 -16.45 -31.27 -46.27
N GLN A 123 -17.69 -30.81 -46.50
CA GLN A 123 -18.33 -29.77 -45.69
C GLN A 123 -18.47 -30.19 -44.21
N VAL A 124 -18.92 -31.41 -43.92
CA VAL A 124 -19.04 -31.92 -42.54
C VAL A 124 -17.67 -32.02 -41.84
N ALA A 125 -16.62 -32.48 -42.54
CA ALA A 125 -15.26 -32.53 -42.01
C ALA A 125 -14.69 -31.13 -41.73
N THR A 126 -14.93 -30.18 -42.64
CA THR A 126 -14.54 -28.77 -42.46
C THR A 126 -15.25 -28.16 -41.26
N LEU A 127 -16.57 -28.35 -41.13
CA LEU A 127 -17.33 -27.88 -39.97
C LEU A 127 -16.87 -28.53 -38.66
N THR A 128 -16.52 -29.81 -38.67
CA THR A 128 -16.02 -30.52 -37.48
C THR A 128 -14.68 -29.95 -37.02
N THR A 129 -13.70 -29.79 -37.92
CA THR A 129 -12.41 -29.16 -37.56
C THR A 129 -12.56 -27.70 -37.13
N GLN A 130 -13.52 -26.95 -37.70
CA GLN A 130 -13.83 -25.59 -37.25
C GLN A 130 -14.47 -25.56 -35.85
N VAL A 131 -15.33 -26.53 -35.52
CA VAL A 131 -15.92 -26.71 -34.18
C VAL A 131 -14.86 -27.15 -33.16
N GLU A 132 -13.91 -28.00 -33.53
CA GLU A 132 -12.77 -28.35 -32.67
C GLU A 132 -11.89 -27.14 -32.38
N ALA A 133 -11.61 -26.31 -33.39
CA ALA A 133 -10.83 -25.08 -33.24
C ALA A 133 -11.53 -24.06 -32.32
N THR A 134 -12.84 -23.82 -32.48
CA THR A 134 -13.57 -22.91 -31.59
C THR A 134 -13.66 -23.46 -30.15
N ASN A 135 -13.85 -24.77 -29.97
CA ASN A 135 -13.81 -25.42 -28.66
C ASN A 135 -12.44 -25.32 -27.95
N ILE A 136 -11.34 -25.11 -28.68
CA ILE A 136 -10.03 -24.79 -28.08
C ILE A 136 -9.95 -23.31 -27.67
N VAL A 137 -10.56 -22.40 -28.43
CA VAL A 137 -10.63 -20.97 -28.08
C VAL A 137 -11.51 -20.73 -26.86
N VAL A 138 -12.69 -21.36 -26.78
CA VAL A 138 -13.60 -21.29 -25.63
C VAL A 138 -12.88 -21.69 -24.34
N ARG A 139 -12.23 -22.86 -24.30
CA ARG A 139 -11.46 -23.32 -23.14
C ARG A 139 -10.32 -22.38 -22.72
N LYS A 140 -9.71 -21.66 -23.66
CA LYS A 140 -8.70 -20.62 -23.36
C LYS A 140 -9.32 -19.34 -22.79
N LEU A 141 -10.56 -19.00 -23.15
CA LEU A 141 -11.30 -17.88 -22.60
C LEU A 141 -11.82 -18.20 -21.19
N GLU A 142 -12.37 -19.40 -20.97
CA GLU A 142 -12.81 -19.89 -19.66
C GLU A 142 -11.67 -19.87 -18.63
N GLU A 143 -10.49 -20.38 -18.98
CA GLU A 143 -9.34 -20.38 -18.07
C GLU A 143 -8.83 -18.95 -17.80
N LYS A 144 -8.87 -18.07 -18.81
CA LYS A 144 -8.52 -16.65 -18.64
C LYS A 144 -9.52 -15.91 -17.75
N GLU A 145 -10.81 -16.19 -17.88
CA GLU A 145 -11.85 -15.63 -17.02
C GLU A 145 -11.65 -16.08 -15.57
N ARG A 146 -11.45 -17.39 -15.36
CA ARG A 146 -11.15 -17.97 -14.04
C ARG A 146 -9.90 -17.34 -13.39
N ILE A 147 -8.85 -17.04 -14.16
CA ILE A 147 -7.68 -16.32 -13.65
C ILE A 147 -8.02 -14.87 -13.29
N LEU A 148 -8.80 -14.17 -14.11
CA LEU A 148 -9.22 -12.78 -13.87
C LEU A 148 -10.14 -12.66 -12.65
N GLN A 149 -11.09 -13.57 -12.45
CA GLN A 149 -11.96 -13.62 -11.27
C GLN A 149 -11.14 -13.81 -9.98
N ASN A 150 -10.14 -14.71 -9.98
CA ASN A 150 -9.22 -14.89 -8.84
C ASN A 150 -8.37 -13.64 -8.55
N SER A 151 -7.94 -12.93 -9.59
CA SER A 151 -7.23 -11.66 -9.47
C SER A 151 -8.12 -10.58 -8.85
N LEU A 152 -9.35 -10.43 -9.34
CA LEU A 152 -10.35 -9.49 -8.83
C LEU A 152 -10.60 -9.71 -7.32
N ALA A 153 -10.91 -10.95 -6.93
CA ALA A 153 -11.15 -11.33 -5.53
C ALA A 153 -9.93 -11.15 -4.61
N THR A 154 -8.73 -10.99 -5.16
CA THR A 154 -7.51 -10.63 -4.42
C THR A 154 -7.40 -9.11 -4.26
N VAL A 155 -7.64 -8.35 -5.33
CA VAL A 155 -7.66 -6.88 -5.31
C VAL A 155 -8.78 -6.34 -4.40
N GLU A 156 -9.95 -6.97 -4.36
CA GLU A 156 -11.04 -6.62 -3.45
C GLU A 156 -10.66 -6.76 -1.97
N LYS A 157 -9.94 -7.84 -1.61
CA LYS A 157 -9.42 -8.04 -0.25
C LYS A 157 -8.36 -7.00 0.11
N GLU A 158 -7.46 -6.70 -0.82
CA GLU A 158 -6.49 -5.62 -0.67
C GLU A 158 -7.15 -4.24 -0.50
N LEU A 159 -8.23 -3.96 -1.23
CA LEU A 159 -8.99 -2.72 -1.12
C LEU A 159 -9.67 -2.60 0.25
N ALA A 160 -10.34 -3.67 0.72
CA ALA A 160 -10.97 -3.71 2.05
C ALA A 160 -9.95 -3.48 3.17
N LEU A 161 -8.77 -4.11 3.10
CA LEU A 161 -7.68 -3.90 4.06
C LEU A 161 -7.14 -2.46 4.02
N ARG A 162 -6.98 -1.86 2.84
CA ARG A 162 -6.58 -0.44 2.71
C ARG A 162 -7.63 0.52 3.25
N GLN A 163 -8.92 0.24 3.05
CA GLN A 163 -10.02 1.03 3.64
C GLN A 163 -10.03 0.93 5.17
N GLN A 164 -9.86 -0.27 5.74
CA GLN A 164 -9.78 -0.46 7.19
C GLN A 164 -8.57 0.29 7.80
N ALA A 165 -7.41 0.26 7.14
CA ALA A 165 -6.24 1.02 7.54
C ALA A 165 -6.49 2.54 7.45
N MET A 166 -7.09 3.02 6.36
CA MET A 166 -7.43 4.44 6.16
C MET A 166 -8.33 4.96 7.29
N GLU A 167 -9.41 4.25 7.62
CA GLU A 167 -10.35 4.68 8.65
C GLU A 167 -9.71 4.64 10.05
N MET A 168 -8.80 3.69 10.32
CA MET A 168 -7.99 3.69 11.55
C MET A 168 -7.05 4.90 11.63
N HIS A 169 -6.39 5.27 10.53
CA HIS A 169 -5.51 6.44 10.48
C HIS A 169 -6.29 7.75 10.63
N LYS A 170 -7.45 7.87 9.97
CA LYS A 170 -8.39 8.99 10.10
C LYS A 170 -8.90 9.14 11.54
N ARG A 171 -9.30 8.05 12.19
CA ARG A 171 -9.67 8.06 13.61
C ARG A 171 -8.52 8.53 14.50
N LYS A 172 -7.32 8.00 14.34
CA LYS A 172 -6.12 8.43 15.09
C LYS A 172 -5.75 9.90 14.84
N ALA A 173 -5.97 10.41 13.63
CA ALA A 173 -5.76 11.82 13.31
C ALA A 173 -6.77 12.72 14.03
N ILE A 174 -8.04 12.30 14.14
CA ILE A 174 -9.08 13.01 14.90
C ILE A 174 -8.75 12.98 16.41
N GLU A 175 -8.44 11.80 16.97
CA GLU A 175 -8.08 11.64 18.39
C GLU A 175 -6.83 12.48 18.75
N SER A 176 -5.83 12.53 17.87
CA SER A 176 -4.63 13.37 18.02
C SER A 176 -4.92 14.87 17.88
N ALA A 177 -5.81 15.27 16.96
CA ALA A 177 -6.21 16.66 16.79
C ALA A 177 -7.06 17.18 17.96
N GLN A 178 -7.94 16.34 18.51
CA GLN A 178 -8.68 16.62 19.75
C GLN A 178 -7.70 16.78 20.92
N SER A 179 -6.83 15.80 21.16
CA SER A 179 -5.82 15.88 22.22
C SER A 179 -4.90 17.10 22.08
N ALA A 180 -4.54 17.52 20.86
CA ALA A 180 -3.78 18.75 20.63
C ALA A 180 -4.58 20.03 20.89
N ALA A 181 -5.89 20.04 20.60
CA ALA A 181 -6.78 21.15 20.93
C ALA A 181 -7.01 21.28 22.44
N ASP A 182 -7.22 20.15 23.13
CA ASP A 182 -7.33 20.08 24.60
C ASP A 182 -6.04 20.58 25.26
N LEU A 183 -4.88 20.09 24.80
CA LEU A 183 -3.58 20.52 25.30
C LEU A 183 -3.32 22.01 25.04
N LYS A 184 -3.87 22.59 23.96
CA LYS A 184 -3.82 24.03 23.70
C LYS A 184 -4.71 24.82 24.66
N LEU A 185 -5.95 24.36 24.90
CA LEU A 185 -6.84 24.94 25.91
C LEU A 185 -6.26 24.87 27.33
N HIS A 186 -5.42 23.87 27.62
CA HIS A 186 -4.65 23.79 28.86
C HIS A 186 -3.46 24.78 28.89
N LEU A 187 -2.92 25.17 27.73
CA LEU A 187 -1.69 25.97 27.65
C LEU A 187 -1.95 27.48 27.73
N ASP A 188 -3.05 28.00 27.17
CA ASP A 188 -3.30 29.45 27.03
C ASP A 188 -3.13 30.26 28.34
N GLU A 189 -3.40 29.66 29.51
CA GLU A 189 -3.24 30.34 30.82
C GLU A 189 -1.81 30.25 31.39
N CYS A 190 -1.05 29.22 31.01
CA CYS A 190 0.36 29.08 31.37
C CYS A 190 1.29 29.71 30.32
N GLN A 191 0.83 29.93 29.09
CA GLN A 191 1.62 30.43 27.97
C GLN A 191 2.25 31.80 28.23
N PRO A 192 1.56 32.82 28.78
CA PRO A 192 2.18 34.11 29.10
C PRO A 192 3.30 33.98 30.15
N PHE A 193 3.18 33.03 31.08
CA PHE A 193 4.25 32.70 32.01
C PHE A 193 5.42 32.01 31.28
N LEU A 194 5.16 30.99 30.47
CA LEU A 194 6.20 30.27 29.73
C LEU A 194 6.97 31.20 28.79
N GLN A 195 6.28 32.03 28.00
CA GLN A 195 6.89 33.02 27.10
C GLN A 195 7.80 34.00 27.85
N ARG A 196 7.35 34.55 29.00
CA ARG A 196 8.16 35.47 29.82
C ARG A 196 9.45 34.82 30.36
N PHE A 197 9.47 33.51 30.58
CA PHE A 197 10.64 32.78 31.05
C PHE A 197 11.44 32.09 29.92
N GLN A 198 11.00 32.20 28.65
CA GLN A 198 11.73 31.75 27.46
C GLN A 198 12.68 32.84 26.93
N THR A 199 13.51 33.42 27.81
CA THR A 199 14.56 34.40 27.45
C THR A 199 15.92 33.96 28.00
N SER A 200 17.01 34.53 27.46
CA SER A 200 18.37 34.31 27.97
C SER A 200 18.75 35.27 29.11
N LYS A 201 17.82 36.12 29.56
CA LYS A 201 18.01 37.08 30.65
C LYS A 201 17.86 36.38 32.00
N PRO A 202 18.50 36.84 33.09
CA PRO A 202 18.42 36.20 34.40
C PRO A 202 17.04 36.41 35.05
N MET A 203 16.06 35.58 34.67
CA MET A 203 14.67 35.67 35.14
C MET A 203 14.45 35.07 36.54
N THR A 204 15.47 34.43 37.13
CA THR A 204 15.39 33.73 38.43
C THR A 204 14.82 34.57 39.59
N PRO A 205 15.16 35.87 39.76
CA PRO A 205 14.56 36.72 40.79
C PRO A 205 13.03 36.84 40.70
N TYR A 206 12.49 36.90 39.48
CA TYR A 206 11.05 37.02 39.25
C TYR A 206 10.27 35.71 39.47
N LEU A 207 10.97 34.56 39.51
CA LEU A 207 10.33 33.23 39.48
C LEU A 207 9.36 33.01 40.65
N PHE A 208 9.70 33.48 41.85
CA PHE A 208 8.82 33.33 43.02
C PHE A 208 7.51 34.10 42.85
N GLU A 209 7.58 35.39 42.55
CA GLU A 209 6.40 36.26 42.40
C GLU A 209 5.57 35.87 41.16
N ALA A 210 6.20 35.43 40.08
CA ALA A 210 5.51 34.96 38.88
C ALA A 210 4.76 33.64 39.12
N VAL A 211 5.36 32.67 39.83
CA VAL A 211 4.68 31.40 40.17
C VAL A 211 3.59 31.63 41.22
N GLU A 212 3.76 32.52 42.20
CA GLU A 212 2.66 32.89 43.10
C GLU A 212 1.50 33.54 42.33
N LYS A 213 1.77 34.47 41.41
CA LYS A 213 0.72 35.12 40.58
C LYS A 213 -0.01 34.11 39.70
N LEU A 214 0.70 33.19 39.02
CA LEU A 214 0.09 32.13 38.21
C LEU A 214 -0.77 31.19 39.07
N LEU A 215 -0.23 30.68 40.18
CA LEU A 215 -0.94 29.77 41.08
C LEU A 215 -2.20 30.44 41.66
N ARG A 216 -2.09 31.70 42.08
CA ARG A 216 -3.20 32.51 42.59
C ARG A 216 -4.28 32.76 41.53
N TYR A 217 -3.88 33.08 40.30
CA TYR A 217 -4.81 33.26 39.17
C TYR A 217 -5.64 32.00 38.93
N LEU A 218 -5.00 30.85 38.77
CA LEU A 218 -5.67 29.56 38.53
C LEU A 218 -6.59 29.16 39.69
N MET A 219 -6.12 29.34 40.94
CA MET A 219 -6.91 29.03 42.12
C MET A 219 -8.13 29.95 42.28
N ASN A 220 -8.03 31.25 41.96
CA ASN A 220 -9.17 32.16 41.99
C ASN A 220 -10.33 31.71 41.07
N ARG A 221 -10.07 30.92 40.01
CA ARG A 221 -11.13 30.39 39.11
C ARG A 221 -12.01 29.31 39.75
N CYS A 222 -11.57 28.64 40.82
CA CYS A 222 -12.22 27.45 41.37
C CYS A 222 -12.17 27.25 42.91
N VAL A 223 -11.33 27.99 43.63
CA VAL A 223 -11.15 27.91 45.10
C VAL A 223 -11.95 29.03 45.79
N LYS A 224 -12.48 28.78 46.99
CA LYS A 224 -13.23 29.77 47.77
C LYS A 224 -12.37 31.00 48.13
N PRO A 225 -12.88 32.25 47.97
CA PRO A 225 -12.13 33.48 48.26
C PRO A 225 -11.52 33.57 49.66
N ASP A 226 -12.16 32.96 50.68
CA ASP A 226 -11.65 32.97 52.05
C ASP A 226 -10.29 32.27 52.22
N LEU A 227 -10.02 31.23 51.43
CA LEU A 227 -8.75 30.50 51.44
C LEU A 227 -7.65 31.27 50.69
N MET A 228 -8.04 32.08 49.70
CA MET A 228 -7.13 32.87 48.86
C MET A 228 -6.46 34.04 49.58
N LYS A 229 -6.84 34.32 50.84
CA LYS A 229 -6.23 35.34 51.71
C LYS A 229 -4.78 35.02 52.13
N CYS A 230 -4.31 33.79 51.92
CA CYS A 230 -2.93 33.41 52.22
C CYS A 230 -1.95 33.71 51.06
N THR A 231 -0.64 33.77 51.35
CA THR A 231 0.42 34.18 50.42
C THR A 231 1.61 33.22 50.44
N GLY A 232 2.40 33.22 49.35
CA GLY A 232 3.62 32.45 49.18
C GLY A 232 3.41 30.94 49.42
N PRO A 233 4.30 30.27 50.20
CA PRO A 233 4.21 28.84 50.43
C PRO A 233 2.89 28.36 51.05
N LYS A 234 2.08 29.24 51.67
CA LYS A 234 0.77 28.85 52.25
C LYS A 234 -0.23 28.42 51.18
N LEU A 235 -0.15 28.96 49.96
CA LEU A 235 -0.97 28.54 48.81
C LEU A 235 -0.77 27.05 48.45
N LEU A 236 0.37 26.47 48.81
CA LEU A 236 0.69 25.05 48.59
C LEU A 236 0.00 24.11 49.58
N SER A 237 -0.56 24.64 50.67
CA SER A 237 -1.27 23.86 51.70
C SER A 237 -2.78 23.77 51.48
N ILE A 238 -3.31 24.49 50.47
CA ILE A 238 -4.73 24.41 50.09
C ILE A 238 -4.94 23.16 49.24
N ASP A 239 -5.58 22.15 49.83
CA ASP A 239 -5.97 20.91 49.15
C ASP A 239 -7.14 21.16 48.18
N THR A 240 -6.86 21.15 46.88
CA THR A 240 -7.86 21.33 45.81
C THR A 240 -8.72 20.10 45.54
N LYS A 241 -8.45 18.95 46.18
CA LYS A 241 -9.28 17.74 46.04
C LYS A 241 -10.52 17.78 46.95
N LYS A 242 -10.49 18.57 48.03
CA LYS A 242 -11.62 18.72 48.95
C LYS A 242 -12.68 19.63 48.35
N SER A 243 -13.87 19.08 48.09
CA SER A 243 -15.05 19.83 47.62
C SER A 243 -15.38 21.04 48.51
N GLU A 244 -15.11 20.93 49.82
CA GLU A 244 -15.24 22.01 50.81
C GLU A 244 -14.42 23.27 50.50
N ASN A 245 -13.26 23.13 49.84
CA ASN A 245 -12.37 24.23 49.49
C ASN A 245 -12.73 24.90 48.16
N LEU A 246 -13.57 24.25 47.35
CA LEU A 246 -13.93 24.68 46.01
C LEU A 246 -15.23 25.48 46.00
N ILE A 247 -15.40 26.31 44.97
CA ILE A 247 -16.69 26.94 44.68
C ILE A 247 -17.64 25.95 43.98
N LEU A 248 -18.95 26.22 44.10
CA LEU A 248 -19.99 25.45 43.41
C LEU A 248 -19.75 25.47 41.89
N SER A 249 -19.98 24.35 41.21
CA SER A 249 -19.64 24.22 39.78
C SER A 249 -20.27 25.31 38.91
N LYS A 250 -21.51 25.72 39.20
CA LYS A 250 -22.22 26.82 38.51
C LYS A 250 -21.50 28.17 38.57
N ASN A 251 -20.58 28.37 39.51
CA ASN A 251 -19.89 29.64 39.77
C ASN A 251 -18.42 29.64 39.29
N ILE A 252 -17.95 28.57 38.64
CA ILE A 252 -16.58 28.48 38.12
C ILE A 252 -16.35 29.54 37.05
N ASP A 253 -15.20 30.21 37.08
CA ASP A 253 -14.83 31.11 35.99
C ASP A 253 -14.25 30.37 34.79
N ILE A 254 -15.13 29.74 34.00
CA ILE A 254 -14.77 29.09 32.73
C ILE A 254 -14.37 30.07 31.59
N GLY A 255 -14.26 31.37 31.88
CA GLY A 255 -13.86 32.40 30.91
C GLY A 255 -15.03 33.00 30.11
N PHE A 256 -14.84 34.24 29.62
CA PHE A 256 -15.90 35.04 28.99
C PHE A 256 -16.44 34.42 27.69
N ALA A 257 -15.55 33.98 26.79
CA ALA A 257 -15.96 33.38 25.51
C ALA A 257 -16.77 32.08 25.71
N THR A 258 -16.29 31.21 26.61
CA THR A 258 -16.97 29.96 26.98
C THR A 258 -18.35 30.20 27.60
N LYS A 259 -18.46 31.19 28.50
CA LYS A 259 -19.75 31.61 29.10
C LYS A 259 -20.73 32.12 28.05
N ARG A 260 -20.26 32.87 27.04
CA ARG A 260 -21.11 33.34 25.95
C ARG A 260 -21.62 32.17 25.10
N LEU A 261 -20.71 31.31 24.62
CA LEU A 261 -21.04 30.16 23.77
C LEU A 261 -22.05 29.21 24.44
N LEU A 262 -21.89 28.90 25.74
CA LEU A 262 -22.83 28.03 26.48
C LEU A 262 -24.22 28.67 26.71
N GLY A 263 -24.34 29.99 26.52
CA GLY A 263 -25.59 30.75 26.52
C GLY A 263 -26.18 31.02 25.13
N GLU A 264 -25.46 30.71 24.04
CA GLU A 264 -25.94 30.91 22.67
C GLU A 264 -26.97 29.82 22.31
N THR A 265 -28.21 30.23 21.99
CA THR A 265 -29.36 29.33 21.75
C THR A 265 -29.26 28.48 20.50
N ALA A 266 -28.24 28.68 19.67
CA ALA A 266 -27.94 27.84 18.51
C ALA A 266 -27.37 26.45 18.90
N ILE A 267 -26.93 26.27 20.14
CA ILE A 267 -26.32 25.01 20.60
C ILE A 267 -27.38 24.08 21.19
N THR A 268 -27.63 22.95 20.52
CA THR A 268 -28.60 21.89 20.93
C THR A 268 -28.10 20.99 22.07
N VAL A 269 -27.42 21.57 23.07
CA VAL A 269 -26.81 20.87 24.20
C VAL A 269 -27.68 21.01 25.45
N THR A 270 -27.97 19.88 26.11
CA THR A 270 -28.82 19.85 27.31
C THR A 270 -28.12 20.48 28.51
N GLU A 271 -28.89 21.05 29.45
CA GLU A 271 -28.36 21.61 30.70
C GLU A 271 -27.56 20.58 31.54
N ARG A 272 -27.87 19.28 31.41
CA ARG A 272 -27.05 18.20 31.98
C ARG A 272 -25.63 18.22 31.40
N GLN A 273 -25.50 18.20 30.08
CA GLN A 273 -24.20 18.22 29.39
C GLN A 273 -23.43 19.52 29.66
N LYS A 274 -24.11 20.67 29.80
CA LYS A 274 -23.44 21.92 30.22
C LYS A 274 -22.85 21.81 31.63
N LEU A 275 -23.60 21.24 32.59
CA LEU A 275 -23.10 21.01 33.95
C LEU A 275 -21.99 19.95 34.02
N GLU A 276 -22.01 18.96 33.12
CA GLU A 276 -20.99 17.92 32.95
C GLU A 276 -19.68 18.53 32.44
N PHE A 277 -19.71 19.30 31.34
CA PHE A 277 -18.56 20.07 30.84
C PHE A 277 -17.99 21.03 31.89
N ILE A 278 -18.83 21.74 32.64
CA ILE A 278 -18.38 22.63 33.73
C ILE A 278 -17.72 21.83 34.87
N HIS A 279 -18.13 20.59 35.12
CA HIS A 279 -17.45 19.69 36.04
C HIS A 279 -16.07 19.27 35.51
N GLU A 280 -15.95 18.96 34.22
CA GLU A 280 -14.68 18.63 33.56
C GLU A 280 -13.70 19.80 33.63
N CYS A 281 -14.15 21.03 33.33
CA CYS A 281 -13.35 22.25 33.52
C CYS A 281 -12.85 22.39 34.98
N ARG A 282 -13.67 22.03 35.98
CA ARG A 282 -13.24 22.01 37.40
C ARG A 282 -12.15 20.97 37.62
N SER A 283 -12.34 19.75 37.11
CA SER A 283 -11.41 18.63 37.28
C SER A 283 -10.05 18.93 36.65
N MET A 284 -10.05 19.52 35.45
CA MET A 284 -8.88 20.06 34.77
C MET A 284 -8.14 21.08 35.65
N LEU A 285 -8.84 22.10 36.15
CA LEU A 285 -8.25 23.15 36.98
C LEU A 285 -7.66 22.60 38.30
N THR A 286 -8.40 21.77 39.04
CA THR A 286 -7.90 21.20 40.30
C THR A 286 -6.71 20.28 40.07
N THR A 287 -6.68 19.54 38.96
CA THR A 287 -5.55 18.68 38.56
C THR A 287 -4.32 19.49 38.17
N MET A 288 -4.48 20.55 37.37
CA MET A 288 -3.40 21.47 37.00
C MET A 288 -2.82 22.18 38.23
N ILE A 289 -3.68 22.71 39.11
CA ILE A 289 -3.24 23.34 40.37
C ILE A 289 -2.50 22.32 41.24
N ALA A 290 -3.01 21.09 41.39
CA ALA A 290 -2.34 20.06 42.17
C ALA A 290 -0.95 19.69 41.60
N LYS A 291 -0.79 19.68 40.27
CA LYS A 291 0.51 19.45 39.61
C LYS A 291 1.47 20.63 39.76
N LEU A 292 0.98 21.86 39.70
CA LEU A 292 1.77 23.05 40.00
C LEU A 292 2.20 23.09 41.47
N GLN A 293 1.31 22.72 42.41
CA GLN A 293 1.62 22.57 43.84
C GLN A 293 2.61 21.42 44.10
N GLU A 294 2.52 20.31 43.36
CA GLU A 294 3.45 19.16 43.46
C GLU A 294 4.89 19.57 43.20
N LYS A 295 5.15 20.27 42.09
CA LYS A 295 6.51 20.63 41.63
C LYS A 295 6.87 22.12 41.79
N SER A 296 6.13 22.86 42.62
CA SER A 296 6.27 24.33 42.72
C SER A 296 7.66 24.79 43.18
N PRO A 297 8.31 25.72 42.45
CA PRO A 297 9.46 26.48 42.95
C PRO A 297 9.20 27.21 44.28
N LEU A 298 7.93 27.51 44.62
CA LEU A 298 7.56 28.14 45.90
C LEU A 298 7.91 27.27 47.14
N LYS A 299 8.20 25.97 46.95
CA LYS A 299 8.73 25.09 48.01
C LYS A 299 10.20 25.37 48.34
N GLN A 300 10.96 25.91 47.39
CA GLN A 300 12.40 26.08 47.52
C GLN A 300 12.70 27.42 48.21
N LYS A 301 13.36 27.35 49.37
CA LYS A 301 13.79 28.55 50.12
C LYS A 301 14.70 29.43 49.26
N ALA A 302 15.63 28.86 48.50
CA ALA A 302 16.52 29.60 47.60
C ALA A 302 15.75 30.46 46.59
N VAL A 303 14.71 29.93 45.93
CA VAL A 303 13.87 30.69 44.98
C VAL A 303 13.14 31.84 45.69
N ARG A 304 12.64 31.61 46.91
CA ARG A 304 12.08 32.67 47.75
C ARG A 304 13.13 33.71 48.16
N GLY A 305 14.37 33.30 48.40
CA GLY A 305 15.50 34.18 48.69
C GLY A 305 15.85 35.07 47.50
N LEU A 306 16.02 34.48 46.31
CA LEU A 306 16.37 35.17 45.05
C LEU A 306 15.41 36.30 44.68
N SER A 307 14.13 36.18 45.05
CA SER A 307 13.13 37.24 44.89
C SER A 307 13.32 38.47 45.80
N SER A 308 14.39 38.54 46.59
CA SER A 308 14.89 39.81 47.12
C SER A 308 15.45 40.71 46.01
N LEU A 309 16.01 40.11 44.94
CA LEU A 309 16.62 40.84 43.81
C LEU A 309 15.60 41.33 42.77
N ASP A 310 14.30 41.13 43.00
CA ASP A 310 13.21 41.70 42.19
C ASP A 310 13.04 43.19 42.54
N PRO A 311 13.25 44.13 41.59
CA PRO A 311 13.06 45.57 41.81
C PRO A 311 11.72 45.96 42.44
N CYS A 312 10.65 45.23 42.11
CA CYS A 312 9.32 45.50 42.66
C CYS A 312 9.28 45.21 44.16
N VAL A 313 9.95 44.15 44.62
CA VAL A 313 10.01 43.77 46.04
C VAL A 313 10.86 44.76 46.82
N ILE A 314 11.97 45.24 46.25
CA ILE A 314 12.83 46.27 46.85
C ILE A 314 12.07 47.60 46.97
N GLN A 315 11.46 48.11 45.89
CA GLN A 315 10.79 49.40 45.87
C GLN A 315 9.50 49.49 46.71
N HIS A 316 8.77 48.36 46.87
CA HIS A 316 7.47 48.35 47.55
C HIS A 316 7.49 47.71 48.94
N SER A 317 8.53 46.94 49.29
CA SER A 317 8.62 46.24 50.58
C SER A 317 10.09 45.95 50.99
N PRO A 318 10.93 46.98 51.21
CA PRO A 318 12.36 46.81 51.45
C PRO A 318 12.67 45.93 52.68
N GLN A 319 11.85 45.95 53.73
CA GLN A 319 12.02 45.07 54.90
C GLN A 319 11.77 43.59 54.55
N LEU A 320 10.86 43.31 53.62
CA LEU A 320 10.63 41.97 53.08
C LEU A 320 11.79 41.54 52.17
N ALA A 321 12.33 42.47 51.37
CA ALA A 321 13.50 42.24 50.53
C ALA A 321 14.73 41.89 51.38
N GLN A 322 15.05 42.68 52.41
CA GLN A 322 16.12 42.43 53.40
C GLN A 322 15.98 41.07 54.09
N LYS A 323 14.76 40.68 54.48
CA LYS A 323 14.48 39.38 55.08
C LYS A 323 14.65 38.21 54.09
N ARG A 324 14.20 38.38 52.83
CA ARG A 324 14.42 37.39 51.76
C ARG A 324 15.90 37.23 51.42
N PHE A 325 16.66 38.32 51.36
CA PHE A 325 18.11 38.30 51.09
C PHE A 325 18.90 37.64 52.23
N SER A 326 18.49 37.85 53.49
CA SER A 326 19.10 37.14 54.63
C SER A 326 18.95 35.61 54.48
N PHE A 327 17.75 35.13 54.13
CA PHE A 327 17.53 33.70 53.84
C PHE A 327 18.28 33.22 52.58
N LEU A 328 18.51 34.08 51.58
CA LEU A 328 19.32 33.75 50.41
C LEU A 328 20.78 33.49 50.78
N LEU A 329 21.36 34.36 51.61
CA LEU A 329 22.72 34.21 52.12
C LEU A 329 22.86 32.96 53.00
N GLU A 330 21.91 32.68 53.88
CA GLU A 330 21.86 31.44 54.67
C GLU A 330 21.92 30.20 53.78
N GLU A 331 21.07 30.12 52.75
CA GLU A 331 21.02 28.95 51.85
C GLU A 331 22.24 28.84 50.93
N LEU A 332 22.85 29.95 50.50
CA LEU A 332 24.12 29.96 49.75
C LEU A 332 25.33 29.54 50.62
N ASN A 333 25.33 29.92 51.90
CA ASN A 333 26.38 29.52 52.87
C ASN A 333 26.25 28.04 53.23
N HIS A 334 25.02 27.54 53.49
CA HIS A 334 24.76 26.10 53.66
C HIS A 334 25.17 25.25 52.44
N ALA A 335 25.11 25.82 51.23
CA ALA A 335 25.59 25.19 50.00
C ALA A 335 27.13 25.31 49.79
N ASN A 336 27.86 25.98 50.69
CA ASN A 336 29.29 26.29 50.58
C ASN A 336 29.66 27.08 49.31
N ILE A 337 28.72 27.90 48.80
CA ILE A 337 28.93 28.74 47.60
C ILE A 337 29.54 30.10 47.98
N ILE A 338 29.24 30.59 49.18
CA ILE A 338 29.82 31.79 49.79
C ILE A 338 30.38 31.44 51.17
N ASN A 339 31.16 32.34 51.78
CA ASN A 339 31.63 32.22 53.17
C ASN A 339 30.98 33.27 54.08
N ASP A 340 31.11 33.10 55.40
CA ASP A 340 30.46 33.95 56.41
C ASP A 340 30.84 35.43 56.30
N VAL A 341 32.09 35.74 55.92
CA VAL A 341 32.60 37.11 55.79
C VAL A 341 31.96 37.81 54.59
N LEU A 342 31.91 37.13 53.44
CA LEU A 342 31.23 37.59 52.24
C LEU A 342 29.73 37.78 52.50
N ALA A 343 29.09 36.83 53.20
CA ALA A 343 27.67 36.89 53.53
C ALA A 343 27.34 38.09 54.43
N GLU A 344 28.02 38.24 55.57
CA GLU A 344 27.72 39.30 56.55
C GLU A 344 28.14 40.70 56.04
N ASN A 345 29.09 40.80 55.11
CA ASN A 345 29.38 42.06 54.40
C ASN A 345 28.30 42.38 53.36
N ALA A 346 27.97 41.44 52.45
CA ALA A 346 26.94 41.63 51.43
C ALA A 346 25.57 41.99 52.04
N LYS A 347 25.24 41.44 53.21
CA LYS A 347 24.04 41.75 54.01
C LYS A 347 23.98 43.21 54.47
N LYS A 348 25.12 43.80 54.86
CA LYS A 348 25.22 45.22 55.27
C LYS A 348 25.14 46.15 54.06
N GLU A 349 25.83 45.81 52.98
CA GLU A 349 25.78 46.53 51.71
C GLU A 349 24.35 46.52 51.13
N TYR A 350 23.65 45.38 51.19
CA TYR A 350 22.25 45.24 50.77
C TYR A 350 21.26 45.99 51.67
N LEU A 351 21.51 46.05 52.98
CA LEU A 351 20.74 46.88 53.91
C LEU A 351 20.87 48.36 53.54
N HIS A 352 22.06 48.82 53.16
CA HIS A 352 22.24 50.19 52.66
C HIS A 352 21.50 50.41 51.34
N PHE A 353 21.66 49.50 50.36
CA PHE A 353 21.00 49.56 49.05
C PHE A 353 19.46 49.63 49.15
N CYS A 354 18.84 48.79 49.99
CA CYS A 354 17.39 48.81 50.22
C CYS A 354 16.87 50.06 50.95
N ASN A 355 17.77 50.87 51.53
CA ASN A 355 17.44 52.09 52.27
C ASN A 355 17.81 53.37 51.49
N LEU A 356 18.22 53.26 50.22
CA LEU A 356 18.36 54.39 49.29
C LEU A 356 17.00 55.11 49.09
N LYS A 357 17.02 56.37 48.67
CA LYS A 357 15.77 57.13 48.49
C LYS A 357 14.93 56.51 47.39
N LYS A 358 13.61 56.56 47.52
CA LYS A 358 12.68 56.01 46.51
C LYS A 358 12.94 56.59 45.11
N SER A 359 13.32 57.86 45.00
CA SER A 359 13.72 58.50 43.74
C SER A 359 14.98 57.89 43.12
N GLU A 360 15.99 57.55 43.93
CA GLU A 360 17.23 56.92 43.48
C GLU A 360 16.95 55.50 42.98
N LEU A 361 16.19 54.72 43.76
CA LEU A 361 15.71 53.39 43.37
C LEU A 361 14.76 53.43 42.16
N GLN A 362 14.08 54.55 41.91
CA GLN A 362 13.22 54.72 40.73
C GLN A 362 14.03 55.00 39.46
N GLU A 363 15.10 55.80 39.51
CA GLU A 363 15.99 55.98 38.36
C GLU A 363 16.83 54.74 38.06
N ILE A 364 17.39 54.07 39.10
CA ILE A 364 18.17 52.81 38.93
C ILE A 364 17.33 51.74 38.22
N PHE A 365 16.08 51.54 38.64
CA PHE A 365 15.18 50.55 38.06
C PHE A 365 14.25 51.10 36.96
N ARG A 366 14.47 52.33 36.47
CA ARG A 366 13.72 52.93 35.36
C ARG A 366 13.79 52.13 34.06
N PRO A 367 14.89 51.44 33.71
CA PRO A 367 14.92 50.55 32.54
C PRO A 367 14.12 49.25 32.74
N CYS A 368 13.69 48.95 33.97
CA CYS A 368 12.96 47.73 34.33
C CYS A 368 11.43 47.90 34.21
N ASP A 369 10.95 48.53 33.13
CA ASP A 369 9.52 48.45 32.80
C ASP A 369 9.17 47.00 32.44
N GLN A 370 8.05 46.49 32.96
CA GLN A 370 7.71 45.06 32.95
C GLN A 370 7.34 44.51 31.56
N PHE A 371 7.39 45.38 30.55
CA PHE A 371 7.05 45.11 29.15
C PHE A 371 8.17 45.53 28.17
N SER A 372 9.33 46.03 28.66
CA SER A 372 10.48 46.32 27.80
C SER A 372 11.45 45.14 27.75
N ASP A 373 11.59 44.56 26.56
CA ASP A 373 12.58 43.50 26.29
C ASP A 373 13.99 44.02 26.00
N GLU A 374 14.28 45.31 26.24
CA GLU A 374 15.57 45.91 25.88
C GLU A 374 16.70 45.65 26.90
N VAL A 375 16.40 45.58 28.21
CA VAL A 375 17.44 45.53 29.26
C VAL A 375 17.25 44.31 30.19
N GLY A 376 18.35 43.79 30.76
CA GLY A 376 18.36 42.69 31.75
C GLY A 376 18.73 43.16 33.16
N LEU A 377 18.36 42.38 34.20
CA LEU A 377 18.74 42.69 35.59
C LEU A 377 20.25 42.67 35.80
N ASP A 378 20.97 41.81 35.09
CA ASP A 378 22.42 41.77 34.98
C ASP A 378 23.01 43.09 34.46
N THR A 379 22.37 43.71 33.46
CA THR A 379 22.79 45.01 32.93
C THR A 379 22.53 46.14 33.95
N ILE A 380 21.37 46.11 34.63
CA ILE A 380 20.97 47.14 35.60
C ILE A 380 21.80 47.07 36.89
N TYR A 381 21.92 45.89 37.50
CA TYR A 381 22.79 45.70 38.66
C TYR A 381 24.25 45.90 38.28
N GLY A 382 24.67 45.51 37.06
CA GLY A 382 26.00 45.77 36.55
C GLY A 382 26.34 47.26 36.46
N SER A 383 25.46 48.07 35.86
CA SER A 383 25.70 49.51 35.67
C SER A 383 25.77 50.32 36.96
N PHE A 384 25.18 49.82 38.06
CA PHE A 384 25.18 50.51 39.36
C PHE A 384 26.18 49.93 40.38
N LEU A 385 26.51 48.64 40.31
CA LEU A 385 27.35 47.97 41.33
C LEU A 385 28.79 47.67 40.85
N ILE A 386 29.08 47.69 39.55
CA ILE A 386 30.44 47.44 39.04
C ILE A 386 31.33 48.67 39.30
N GLY A 387 32.41 48.46 40.08
CA GLY A 387 33.40 49.48 40.39
C GLY A 387 33.15 50.22 41.72
N GLU A 388 31.92 50.17 42.24
CA GLU A 388 31.56 50.79 43.52
C GLU A 388 32.15 50.03 44.71
N ALA A 389 33.08 50.67 45.43
CA ALA A 389 33.74 50.09 46.59
C ALA A 389 32.76 49.74 47.72
N ASN A 390 31.63 50.44 47.80
CA ASN A 390 30.58 50.26 48.82
C ASN A 390 29.64 49.08 48.56
N TYR A 391 29.74 48.42 47.39
CA TYR A 391 28.83 47.34 46.97
C TYR A 391 29.56 46.09 46.43
N LYS A 392 30.86 45.96 46.73
CA LYS A 392 31.71 44.89 46.18
C LYS A 392 31.22 43.49 46.57
N HIS A 393 30.86 43.27 47.83
CA HIS A 393 30.43 41.96 48.33
C HIS A 393 29.02 41.62 47.84
N LEU A 394 28.14 42.63 47.78
CA LEU A 394 26.80 42.53 47.22
C LEU A 394 26.83 42.15 45.73
N TRP A 395 27.71 42.78 44.94
CA TRP A 395 27.85 42.47 43.52
C TRP A 395 28.32 41.03 43.30
N GLU A 396 29.25 40.53 44.12
CA GLU A 396 29.72 39.14 44.06
C GLU A 396 28.59 38.14 44.31
N VAL A 397 27.76 38.37 45.34
CA VAL A 397 26.55 37.56 45.62
C VAL A 397 25.50 37.67 44.50
N ILE A 398 25.23 38.88 43.99
CA ILE A 398 24.27 39.09 42.89
C ILE A 398 24.74 38.37 41.62
N LYS A 399 26.03 38.45 41.28
CA LYS A 399 26.61 37.75 40.12
C LYS A 399 26.40 36.24 40.23
N ILE A 400 26.64 35.63 41.40
CA ILE A 400 26.34 34.21 41.66
C ILE A 400 24.86 33.91 41.40
N CYS A 401 23.96 34.77 41.87
CA CYS A 401 22.51 34.59 41.75
C CYS A 401 21.96 34.73 40.32
N LEU A 402 22.51 35.66 39.52
CA LEU A 402 22.07 35.91 38.14
C LEU A 402 22.65 34.90 37.13
N VAL A 403 23.79 34.26 37.45
CA VAL A 403 24.39 33.18 36.65
C VAL A 403 23.66 31.82 36.84
N LEU A 404 22.73 31.73 37.80
CA LEU A 404 21.90 30.52 37.97
C LEU A 404 21.05 30.23 36.73
N SER A 405 21.09 28.98 36.27
CA SER A 405 20.28 28.49 35.15
C SER A 405 18.78 28.60 35.47
N HIS A 406 18.08 29.44 34.70
CA HIS A 406 16.67 29.81 34.89
C HIS A 406 15.71 28.96 34.05
N GLY A 407 16.03 27.66 33.88
CA GLY A 407 15.14 26.66 33.29
C GLY A 407 15.33 26.45 31.79
N ASN A 408 14.26 26.02 31.12
CA ASN A 408 14.34 25.42 29.79
C ASN A 408 14.77 26.35 28.66
N ALA A 409 14.85 27.69 28.84
CA ALA A 409 15.12 28.63 27.76
C ALA A 409 16.37 28.27 26.92
N THR A 410 17.47 27.87 27.56
CA THR A 410 18.71 27.43 26.88
C THR A 410 18.53 26.10 26.14
N VAL A 411 17.67 25.21 26.64
CA VAL A 411 17.45 23.86 26.10
C VAL A 411 16.44 23.89 24.94
N GLU A 412 15.32 24.59 25.11
CA GLU A 412 14.30 24.81 24.08
C GLU A 412 14.80 25.75 22.99
N GLY A 413 15.55 26.80 23.34
CA GLY A 413 16.30 27.62 22.39
C GLY A 413 17.35 26.79 21.64
N GLY A 414 18.08 25.93 22.36
CA GLY A 414 19.00 24.95 21.77
C GLY A 414 18.30 24.01 20.76
N PHE A 415 17.13 23.46 21.10
CA PHE A 415 16.34 22.64 20.16
C PHE A 415 15.84 23.46 18.96
N SER A 416 15.43 24.72 19.16
CA SER A 416 14.95 25.60 18.08
C SER A 416 16.07 25.95 17.09
N VAL A 417 17.24 26.34 17.58
CA VAL A 417 18.40 26.64 16.73
C VAL A 417 18.99 25.37 16.12
N ASN A 418 19.03 24.25 16.85
CA ASN A 418 19.39 22.96 16.23
C ASN A 418 18.42 22.59 15.11
N LYS A 419 17.11 22.85 15.25
CA LYS A 419 16.11 22.61 14.20
C LYS A 419 16.32 23.51 12.96
N SER A 420 16.81 24.73 13.10
CA SER A 420 17.14 25.59 11.94
C SER A 420 18.51 25.29 11.31
N LEU A 421 19.45 24.68 12.06
CA LEU A 421 20.72 24.19 11.56
C LEU A 421 20.62 22.79 10.90
N LEU A 422 19.65 21.97 11.30
CA LEU A 422 19.54 20.58 10.86
C LEU A 422 19.19 20.44 9.36
N VAL A 423 19.95 19.57 8.70
CA VAL A 423 19.80 19.16 7.30
C VAL A 423 19.79 17.63 7.24
N GLU A 424 19.16 17.04 6.24
CA GLU A 424 19.12 15.59 6.06
C GLU A 424 20.50 14.94 6.05
N ASN A 425 20.60 13.71 6.56
CA ASN A 425 21.81 12.89 6.61
C ASN A 425 23.00 13.48 7.39
N MET A 426 22.81 14.55 8.17
CA MET A 426 23.89 15.15 8.96
C MET A 426 24.36 14.21 10.11
N HIS A 427 25.65 14.26 10.42
CA HIS A 427 26.23 13.58 11.59
C HIS A 427 26.32 14.52 12.80
N GLU A 428 26.17 13.95 14.00
CA GLU A 428 26.33 14.61 15.31
C GLU A 428 27.52 15.59 15.38
N LYS A 429 28.73 15.14 14.97
CA LYS A 429 29.94 15.99 14.96
C LYS A 429 29.80 17.25 14.09
N THR A 430 29.01 17.19 13.02
CA THR A 430 28.73 18.34 12.15
C THR A 430 27.74 19.29 12.81
N VAL A 431 26.70 18.78 13.48
CA VAL A 431 25.75 19.60 14.27
C VAL A 431 26.49 20.37 15.36
N ILE A 432 27.35 19.68 16.11
CA ILE A 432 28.19 20.30 17.17
C ILE A 432 29.11 21.38 16.58
N ALA A 433 29.78 21.10 15.45
CA ALA A 433 30.64 22.09 14.79
C ALA A 433 29.86 23.32 14.28
N GLN A 434 28.68 23.13 13.69
CA GLN A 434 27.80 24.23 13.28
C GLN A 434 27.27 25.04 14.47
N ARG A 435 26.97 24.37 15.60
CA ARG A 435 26.51 25.04 16.83
C ARG A 435 27.59 25.93 17.42
N HIS A 436 28.84 25.46 17.51
CA HIS A 436 29.98 26.29 17.92
C HIS A 436 30.17 27.50 16.99
N ILE A 437 30.07 27.32 15.67
CA ILE A 437 30.16 28.41 14.70
C ILE A 437 29.02 29.44 14.89
N HIS A 438 27.78 28.98 15.11
CA HIS A 438 26.64 29.85 15.38
C HIS A 438 26.88 30.70 16.64
N ASP A 439 27.34 30.08 17.72
CA ASP A 439 27.45 30.75 19.02
C ASP A 439 28.64 31.74 19.04
N GLU A 440 29.75 31.44 18.36
CA GLU A 440 30.84 32.39 18.10
C GLU A 440 30.40 33.59 17.23
N ILE A 441 29.57 33.36 16.20
CA ILE A 441 28.97 34.44 15.39
C ILE A 441 28.09 35.34 16.27
N GLN A 442 27.35 34.75 17.22
CA GLN A 442 26.47 35.46 18.14
C GLN A 442 27.26 36.27 19.19
N GLU A 443 28.30 35.70 19.78
CA GLU A 443 29.18 36.39 20.75
C GLU A 443 29.90 37.58 20.12
N ALA A 444 30.33 37.47 18.86
CA ALA A 444 30.91 38.59 18.11
C ALA A 444 29.90 39.74 17.84
N GLY A 445 28.59 39.56 18.08
CA GLY A 445 27.56 40.51 17.67
C GLY A 445 27.24 40.47 16.17
N GLY A 446 27.50 39.33 15.52
CA GLY A 446 27.17 39.06 14.12
C GLY A 446 28.36 39.02 13.16
N ILE A 447 28.10 38.49 11.96
CA ILE A 447 29.11 38.08 10.96
C ILE A 447 30.13 39.18 10.61
N LYS A 448 29.74 40.46 10.66
CA LYS A 448 30.61 41.60 10.29
C LYS A 448 31.75 41.86 11.29
N ASN A 449 31.62 41.40 12.54
CA ASN A 449 32.55 41.72 13.62
C ASN A 449 33.62 40.64 13.84
N ILE A 450 33.53 39.50 13.13
CA ILE A 450 34.37 38.33 13.35
C ILE A 450 35.79 38.59 12.84
N HIS A 451 36.76 38.60 13.75
CA HIS A 451 38.16 38.78 13.39
C HIS A 451 38.75 37.52 12.76
N ILE A 452 38.86 37.49 11.42
CA ILE A 452 39.41 36.35 10.67
C ILE A 452 40.92 36.22 10.93
N SER A 453 41.27 35.41 11.93
CA SER A 453 42.66 35.17 12.30
C SER A 453 43.44 34.39 11.23
N LYS A 454 44.75 34.61 11.15
CA LYS A 454 45.65 33.85 10.25
C LYS A 454 45.54 32.33 10.45
N LYS A 455 45.35 31.88 11.70
CA LYS A 455 45.12 30.47 12.04
C LYS A 455 43.89 29.89 11.33
N MET A 456 42.80 30.64 11.19
CA MET A 456 41.59 30.20 10.50
C MET A 456 41.83 30.07 9.00
N LEU A 457 42.55 31.01 8.38
CA LEU A 457 42.92 30.95 6.96
C LEU A 457 43.78 29.71 6.64
N ASP A 458 44.78 29.43 7.49
CA ASP A 458 45.62 28.23 7.37
C ASP A 458 44.84 26.94 7.70
N TYR A 459 43.80 27.03 8.54
CA TYR A 459 42.89 25.91 8.77
C TYR A 459 42.01 25.58 7.55
N VAL A 460 41.46 26.61 6.89
CA VAL A 460 40.66 26.46 5.65
C VAL A 460 41.52 25.91 4.51
N ARG A 461 42.75 26.43 4.33
CA ARG A 461 43.71 25.93 3.33
C ARG A 461 43.96 24.41 3.46
N GLY A 462 44.09 23.91 4.69
CA GLY A 462 44.28 22.48 4.97
C GLY A 462 43.00 21.63 5.02
N ALA A 463 41.81 22.21 4.84
CA ALA A 463 40.54 21.51 5.09
C ALA A 463 40.31 20.30 4.18
N ARG A 464 40.60 20.40 2.88
CA ARG A 464 40.42 19.30 1.92
C ARG A 464 41.31 18.10 2.24
N LYS A 465 42.56 18.33 2.66
CA LYS A 465 43.48 17.25 3.06
C LYS A 465 42.94 16.52 4.30
N ARG A 466 42.58 17.25 5.36
CA ARG A 466 41.96 16.70 6.58
C ARG A 466 40.66 15.92 6.31
N TYR A 467 39.86 16.36 5.35
CA TYR A 467 38.65 15.64 4.95
C TYR A 467 38.95 14.29 4.30
N HIS A 468 39.95 14.20 3.42
CA HIS A 468 40.39 12.92 2.86
C HIS A 468 40.98 11.99 3.95
N GLU A 469 41.83 12.50 4.83
CA GLU A 469 42.39 11.75 5.97
C GLU A 469 41.28 11.18 6.87
N TYR A 470 40.25 11.98 7.19
CA TYR A 470 39.07 11.55 7.94
C TYR A 470 38.24 10.47 7.21
N LEU A 471 38.07 10.56 5.89
CA LEU A 471 37.38 9.53 5.11
C LEU A 471 38.14 8.20 5.12
N GLU A 472 39.47 8.23 5.06
CA GLU A 472 40.30 7.01 5.15
C GLU A 472 40.22 6.37 6.54
N MET A 473 40.32 7.17 7.61
CA MET A 473 40.08 6.68 8.98
C MET A 473 38.67 6.07 9.13
N LYS A 474 37.62 6.71 8.60
CA LYS A 474 36.25 6.19 8.61
C LYS A 474 36.12 4.86 7.85
N LYS A 475 36.86 4.68 6.76
CA LYS A 475 36.90 3.43 5.98
C LYS A 475 37.61 2.31 6.75
N GLN A 476 38.71 2.63 7.43
CA GLN A 476 39.43 1.70 8.32
C GLN A 476 38.57 1.28 9.53
N GLU A 477 38.00 2.25 10.26
CA GLU A 477 37.06 2.02 11.37
C GLU A 477 35.93 1.06 10.96
N LYS A 478 35.33 1.27 9.78
CA LYS A 478 34.24 0.43 9.30
C LYS A 478 34.74 -1.00 9.02
N SER A 479 35.89 -1.15 8.33
CA SER A 479 36.48 -2.46 8.07
C SER A 479 36.80 -3.22 9.37
N GLU A 480 37.32 -2.54 10.40
CA GLU A 480 37.51 -3.15 11.71
C GLU A 480 36.21 -3.56 12.40
N LYS A 481 35.19 -2.68 12.39
CA LYS A 481 33.88 -2.97 13.00
C LYS A 481 33.20 -4.16 12.31
N ASP A 482 33.30 -4.26 10.98
CA ASP A 482 32.78 -5.38 10.21
C ASP A 482 33.58 -6.68 10.46
N LYS A 483 34.91 -6.62 10.59
CA LYS A 483 35.76 -7.76 11.04
C LYS A 483 35.37 -8.25 12.44
N LYS A 484 35.37 -7.35 13.44
CA LYS A 484 35.01 -7.65 14.84
C LYS A 484 33.59 -8.21 14.96
N LYS A 485 32.66 -7.76 14.10
CA LYS A 485 31.28 -8.28 14.01
C LYS A 485 31.22 -9.67 13.36
N ALA A 486 32.09 -9.98 12.39
CA ALA A 486 32.21 -11.31 11.81
C ALA A 486 32.87 -12.31 12.77
N GLU A 487 33.91 -11.88 13.50
CA GLU A 487 34.56 -12.66 14.56
C GLU A 487 33.60 -12.96 15.71
N LYS A 488 32.87 -11.95 16.20
CA LYS A 488 31.82 -12.19 17.21
C LYS A 488 30.78 -13.19 16.72
N ARG A 489 30.31 -13.09 15.46
CA ARG A 489 29.36 -14.08 14.90
C ARG A 489 29.92 -15.51 14.86
N LYS A 490 31.22 -15.71 14.64
CA LYS A 490 31.84 -17.03 14.72
C LYS A 490 31.87 -17.56 16.16
N LEU A 491 32.22 -16.71 17.13
CA LEU A 491 32.20 -17.05 18.56
C LEU A 491 30.77 -17.34 19.06
N ASP A 492 29.78 -16.52 18.68
CA ASP A 492 28.36 -16.71 19.02
C ASP A 492 27.79 -18.04 18.47
N ILE A 493 28.39 -18.60 17.41
CA ILE A 493 28.07 -19.95 16.88
C ILE A 493 28.77 -21.02 17.71
N GLN A 494 30.09 -20.93 17.87
CA GLN A 494 30.89 -21.90 18.64
C GLN A 494 30.40 -22.05 20.09
N VAL A 495 29.96 -20.97 20.73
CA VAL A 495 29.34 -21.01 22.07
C VAL A 495 28.05 -21.84 22.05
N LYS A 496 27.18 -21.66 21.06
CA LYS A 496 25.93 -22.45 20.95
C LYS A 496 26.17 -23.92 20.67
N ASP A 497 27.17 -24.23 19.84
CA ASP A 497 27.54 -25.61 19.54
C ASP A 497 28.03 -26.32 20.84
N LEU A 498 28.94 -25.68 21.58
CA LEU A 498 29.45 -26.16 22.86
C LEU A 498 28.38 -26.21 23.97
N GLU A 499 27.45 -25.26 24.03
CA GLU A 499 26.29 -25.33 24.93
C GLU A 499 25.36 -26.51 24.58
N GLY A 500 25.17 -26.79 23.29
CA GLY A 500 24.45 -27.95 22.79
C GLY A 500 25.10 -29.28 23.18
N GLU A 501 26.44 -29.38 23.03
CA GLU A 501 27.20 -30.54 23.49
C GLU A 501 27.16 -30.70 25.01
N ARG A 502 27.35 -29.62 25.77
CA ARG A 502 27.23 -29.62 27.24
C ARG A 502 25.86 -30.11 27.70
N LYS A 503 24.79 -29.71 27.00
CA LYS A 503 23.42 -30.17 27.32
C LYS A 503 23.23 -31.67 27.03
N LYS A 504 23.75 -32.17 25.90
CA LYS A 504 23.73 -33.62 25.58
C LYS A 504 24.49 -34.43 26.63
N LEU A 505 25.68 -33.98 27.00
CA LEU A 505 26.50 -34.64 28.04
C LEU A 505 25.80 -34.63 29.40
N MET A 506 25.19 -33.51 29.80
CA MET A 506 24.45 -33.39 31.05
C MET A 506 23.27 -34.37 31.13
N MET A 507 22.47 -34.49 30.04
CA MET A 507 21.40 -35.49 29.98
C MET A 507 21.94 -36.92 30.10
N ALA A 508 22.98 -37.26 29.34
CA ALA A 508 23.61 -38.58 29.39
C ALA A 508 24.33 -38.91 30.73
N THR A 509 24.61 -37.91 31.56
CA THR A 509 25.06 -38.13 32.95
C THR A 509 23.90 -38.28 33.94
N GLU A 510 22.79 -37.57 33.75
CA GLU A 510 21.60 -37.71 34.60
C GLU A 510 20.92 -39.07 34.37
N GLU A 511 20.78 -39.52 33.12
CA GLU A 511 20.27 -40.86 32.76
C GLU A 511 21.07 -41.99 33.44
N LYS A 512 22.40 -41.86 33.48
CA LYS A 512 23.29 -42.82 34.17
C LYS A 512 23.17 -42.75 35.69
N ARG A 513 22.94 -41.56 36.24
CA ARG A 513 22.71 -41.36 37.67
C ARG A 513 21.39 -41.98 38.11
N GLU A 514 20.31 -41.75 37.37
CA GLU A 514 18.99 -42.37 37.64
C GLU A 514 19.07 -43.90 37.62
N ALA A 515 19.80 -44.48 36.66
CA ALA A 515 20.04 -45.93 36.63
C ALA A 515 20.76 -46.45 37.89
N ILE A 516 21.81 -45.75 38.35
CA ILE A 516 22.55 -46.09 39.57
C ILE A 516 21.69 -45.89 40.82
N ASP A 517 20.87 -44.84 40.89
CA ASP A 517 19.96 -44.59 42.01
C ASP A 517 18.83 -45.65 42.09
N VAL A 518 18.35 -46.19 40.96
CA VAL A 518 17.44 -47.35 40.91
C VAL A 518 18.12 -48.63 41.40
N GLU A 519 19.34 -48.92 40.94
CA GLU A 519 20.10 -50.09 41.38
C GLU A 519 20.42 -50.03 42.88
N LEU A 520 20.78 -48.84 43.40
CA LEU A 520 20.94 -48.59 44.83
C LEU A 520 19.64 -48.77 45.62
N GLN A 521 18.47 -48.41 45.06
CA GLN A 521 17.18 -48.67 45.71
C GLN A 521 16.85 -50.15 45.75
N GLU A 522 17.15 -50.93 44.70
CA GLU A 522 16.99 -52.37 44.72
C GLU A 522 17.91 -53.04 45.75
N LEU A 523 19.19 -52.65 45.78
CA LEU A 523 20.15 -53.18 46.75
C LEU A 523 19.74 -52.85 48.19
N LYS A 524 19.25 -51.63 48.45
CA LYS A 524 18.69 -51.24 49.76
C LYS A 524 17.44 -52.03 50.13
N LYS A 525 16.53 -52.31 49.19
CA LYS A 525 15.35 -53.18 49.43
C LYS A 525 15.79 -54.61 49.77
N LYS A 526 16.73 -55.18 49.00
CA LYS A 526 17.32 -56.52 49.24
C LYS A 526 18.01 -56.58 50.61
N GLN A 527 18.75 -55.53 51.00
CA GLN A 527 19.37 -55.40 52.32
C GLN A 527 18.33 -55.28 53.44
N ALA A 528 17.25 -54.54 53.24
CA ALA A 528 16.15 -54.39 54.20
C ALA A 528 15.26 -55.64 54.33
N SER A 529 15.42 -56.64 53.45
CA SER A 529 14.81 -57.98 53.59
C SER A 529 15.77 -59.03 54.17
N LEU A 530 16.95 -58.62 54.64
CA LEU A 530 17.97 -59.46 55.29
C LEU A 530 18.17 -59.12 56.78
N TYR A 531 17.30 -58.26 57.33
CA TYR A 531 17.20 -57.84 58.73
C TYR A 531 15.74 -57.94 59.19
#